data_AF-A0A347TJV8-F1
#
_entry.id   AF-A0A347TJV8-F1
#
_cell.length_a   1.000
_cell.length_b   1.000
_cell.length_c   1.000
_cell.angle_alpha   90.00
_cell.angle_beta   90.00
_cell.angle_gamma   90.00
#
_symmetry.space_group_name_H-M   'P 1'
#
loop_
_entity.id
_entity.type
_entity.pdbx_description
1 polymer ?
#
loop_
_entity_poly.entity_id
_entity_poly.type
_entity_poly.pdbx_seq_one_letter_code
_entity_poly.pdbx_strand_id
1 'polypeptide(L)'
;MESIIALEELIKDNETKIALQEKQIKNHETGVYRLSRMGLASAENSLELATQLVEKYKKMLEQLQSIEGEALREKEQLVILAERKKYFDAQPSRIKLNKEESSDKKLEVLRILDELPEGIQFEDKELLEMAEKSLELNLSDLEEFHSKLEDIKSEFKAIKDQIEDENLQEFQTIDFLIPLVVLHFYVLKSNIQDHIKKINDKALQKQKDLEEEKNLQIKKIQESFKEQEELLQAKQTDKSTKKQELLDIQSTMKTLSNKLLKTKNTKIEKPIEKKFPGFPKYEDWWIRELWSSHQAYFALFRWKKIINKLCITTEQKKAWSIIFDRWVFIKKLLNDKGKLAYHYHFAFDSLLSTYAEVEEELEVKNIESMETIINKITAREDFTKNVSFHKVITSYLKFKTEKINKSSKQKEEDVLF
;
A
#
# COMPACT_ATOMS: atom_id res chain seq x y z
N MET A 1 -25.36 -46.85 23.75
CA MET A 1 -25.36 -48.15 23.02
C MET A 1 -25.71 -49.37 23.87
N GLU A 2 -24.91 -49.84 24.84
CA GLU A 2 -25.25 -51.04 25.65
C GLU A 2 -26.58 -50.90 26.43
N SER A 3 -26.87 -49.70 26.94
CA SER A 3 -28.13 -49.37 27.63
C SER A 3 -29.36 -49.35 26.71
N ILE A 4 -29.19 -49.00 25.43
CA ILE A 4 -30.28 -49.01 24.43
C ILE A 4 -30.62 -50.46 24.07
N ILE A 5 -29.59 -51.28 23.83
CA ILE A 5 -29.74 -52.72 23.52
C ILE A 5 -30.44 -53.44 24.68
N ALA A 6 -30.07 -53.14 25.93
CA ALA A 6 -30.72 -53.71 27.11
C ALA A 6 -32.20 -53.27 27.24
N LEU A 7 -32.53 -52.02 26.92
CA LEU A 7 -33.92 -51.54 26.93
C LEU A 7 -34.76 -52.15 25.80
N GLU A 8 -34.20 -52.33 24.61
CA GLU A 8 -34.85 -53.02 23.49
C GLU A 8 -35.14 -54.49 23.82
N GLU A 9 -34.20 -55.17 24.47
CA GLU A 9 -34.38 -56.55 24.94
C GLU A 9 -35.45 -56.65 26.03
N LEU A 10 -35.47 -55.72 26.99
CA LEU A 10 -36.52 -55.65 28.03
C LEU A 10 -37.92 -55.32 27.46
N ILE A 11 -38.00 -54.49 26.42
CA ILE A 11 -39.26 -54.22 25.71
C ILE A 11 -39.74 -55.50 25.02
N LYS A 12 -38.86 -56.16 24.27
CA LYS A 12 -39.17 -57.39 23.54
C LYS A 12 -39.64 -58.50 24.47
N ASP A 13 -38.96 -58.71 25.59
CA ASP A 13 -39.33 -59.71 26.59
C ASP A 13 -40.71 -59.45 27.19
N ASN A 14 -41.03 -58.20 27.52
CA ASN A 14 -42.35 -57.87 28.06
C ASN A 14 -43.45 -57.90 26.99
N GLU A 15 -43.16 -57.57 25.73
CA GLU A 15 -44.08 -57.75 24.60
C GLU A 15 -44.42 -59.23 24.37
N THR A 16 -43.45 -60.15 24.53
CA THR A 16 -43.74 -61.59 24.47
C THR A 16 -44.62 -62.07 25.63
N LYS A 17 -44.47 -61.50 26.83
CA LYS A 17 -45.31 -61.80 28.00
C LYS A 17 -46.74 -61.30 27.81
N ILE A 18 -46.90 -60.08 27.28
CA ILE A 18 -48.20 -59.51 26.90
C ILE A 18 -48.90 -60.43 25.90
N ALA A 19 -48.23 -60.81 24.82
CA ALA A 19 -48.80 -61.69 23.80
C ALA A 19 -49.24 -63.06 24.36
N LEU A 20 -48.49 -63.60 25.31
CA LEU A 20 -48.82 -64.86 25.99
C LEU A 20 -50.02 -64.72 26.93
N GLN A 21 -50.09 -63.63 27.70
CA GLN A 21 -51.20 -63.33 28.62
C GLN A 21 -52.49 -63.00 27.87
N GLU A 22 -52.44 -62.19 26.80
CA GLU A 22 -53.59 -61.93 25.93
C GLU A 22 -54.14 -63.22 25.31
N LYS A 23 -53.26 -64.13 24.89
CA LYS A 23 -53.66 -65.43 24.35
C LYS A 23 -54.33 -66.30 25.41
N GLN A 24 -53.84 -66.28 26.66
CA GLN A 24 -54.46 -67.01 27.78
C GLN A 24 -55.85 -66.46 28.12
N ILE A 25 -56.03 -65.14 28.13
CA ILE A 25 -57.32 -64.48 28.37
C ILE A 25 -58.30 -64.79 27.22
N LYS A 26 -57.88 -64.66 25.96
CA LYS A 26 -58.71 -65.03 24.78
C LYS A 26 -59.15 -66.50 24.79
N ASN A 27 -58.26 -67.42 25.18
CA ASN A 27 -58.59 -68.84 25.31
C ASN A 27 -59.61 -69.12 26.44
N HIS A 28 -59.63 -68.27 27.46
CA HIS A 28 -60.61 -68.32 28.54
C HIS A 28 -61.97 -67.80 28.10
N GLU A 29 -62.01 -66.66 27.42
CA GLU A 29 -63.24 -66.03 26.91
C GLU A 29 -63.93 -66.87 25.85
N THR A 30 -63.16 -67.54 24.98
CA THR A 30 -63.67 -68.46 23.94
C THR A 30 -64.09 -69.83 24.49
N GLY A 31 -63.84 -70.10 25.78
CA GLY A 31 -64.27 -71.33 26.45
C GLY A 31 -63.42 -72.57 26.19
N VAL A 32 -62.28 -72.43 25.48
CA VAL A 32 -61.36 -73.54 25.16
C VAL A 32 -60.64 -74.05 26.42
N TYR A 33 -60.26 -73.16 27.34
CA TYR A 33 -59.70 -73.50 28.64
C TYR A 33 -60.23 -72.57 29.73
N ARG A 34 -60.96 -73.09 30.72
CA ARG A 34 -61.48 -72.29 31.85
C ARG A 34 -60.42 -72.07 32.94
N LEU A 35 -59.84 -70.88 32.99
CA LEU A 35 -59.10 -70.36 34.13
C LEU A 35 -60.01 -70.19 35.36
N SER A 36 -59.45 -70.33 36.55
CA SER A 36 -60.15 -69.98 37.79
C SER A 36 -60.31 -68.45 37.87
N ARG A 37 -61.29 -67.96 38.64
CA ARG A 37 -61.49 -66.52 38.86
C ARG A 37 -60.21 -65.81 39.34
N MET A 38 -59.41 -66.49 40.17
CA MET A 38 -58.11 -66.00 40.63
C MET A 38 -57.05 -66.00 39.52
N GLY A 39 -57.06 -67.01 38.65
CA GLY A 39 -56.15 -67.11 37.50
C GLY A 39 -56.41 -66.05 36.44
N LEU A 40 -57.68 -65.72 36.18
CA LEU A 40 -58.05 -64.62 35.28
C LEU A 40 -57.63 -63.26 35.83
N ALA A 41 -57.95 -62.95 37.08
CA ALA A 41 -57.54 -61.69 37.71
C ALA A 41 -56.01 -61.55 37.78
N SER A 42 -55.28 -62.66 37.98
CA SER A 42 -53.82 -62.67 37.93
C SER A 42 -53.30 -62.43 36.52
N ALA A 43 -53.92 -63.00 35.49
CA ALA A 43 -53.53 -62.80 34.09
C ALA A 43 -53.77 -61.35 33.65
N GLU A 44 -54.94 -60.78 33.97
CA GLU A 44 -55.29 -59.38 33.69
C GLU A 44 -54.36 -58.40 34.41
N ASN A 45 -54.10 -58.59 35.70
CA ASN A 45 -53.15 -57.75 36.43
C ASN A 45 -51.73 -57.88 35.87
N SER A 46 -51.31 -59.10 35.50
CA SER A 46 -49.99 -59.30 34.90
C SER A 46 -49.85 -58.68 33.51
N LEU A 47 -50.95 -58.61 32.74
CA LEU A 47 -51.04 -57.93 31.46
C LEU A 47 -50.98 -56.41 31.63
N GLU A 48 -51.69 -55.88 32.62
CA GLU A 48 -51.67 -54.45 32.94
C GLU A 48 -50.26 -54.01 33.40
N LEU A 49 -49.61 -54.79 34.27
CA LEU A 49 -48.24 -54.52 34.71
C LEU A 49 -47.24 -54.60 33.55
N ALA A 50 -47.37 -55.60 32.67
CA ALA A 50 -46.47 -55.75 31.54
C ALA A 50 -46.64 -54.63 30.50
N THR A 51 -47.88 -54.19 30.23
CA THR A 51 -48.15 -53.06 29.33
C THR A 51 -47.63 -51.73 29.88
N GLN A 52 -47.82 -51.47 31.18
CA GLN A 52 -47.24 -50.30 31.86
C GLN A 52 -45.70 -50.27 31.80
N LEU A 53 -45.05 -51.43 31.98
CA LEU A 53 -43.59 -51.54 31.89
C LEU A 53 -43.07 -51.30 30.46
N VAL A 54 -43.75 -51.82 29.43
CA VAL A 54 -43.39 -51.55 28.03
C VAL A 54 -43.53 -50.07 27.71
N GLU A 55 -44.60 -49.41 28.14
CA GLU A 55 -44.78 -47.97 27.91
C GLU A 55 -43.68 -47.14 28.60
N LYS A 56 -43.29 -47.53 29.82
CA LYS A 56 -42.18 -46.91 30.56
C LYS A 56 -40.84 -47.08 29.84
N TYR A 57 -40.51 -48.28 29.37
CA TYR A 57 -39.25 -48.53 28.67
C TYR A 57 -39.20 -47.85 27.30
N LYS A 58 -40.32 -47.78 26.57
CA LYS A 58 -40.41 -47.02 25.31
C LYS A 58 -40.14 -45.53 25.52
N LYS A 59 -40.72 -44.92 26.57
CA LYS A 59 -40.43 -43.52 26.94
C LYS A 59 -38.97 -43.30 27.32
N MET A 60 -38.36 -44.22 28.06
CA MET A 60 -36.93 -44.14 28.40
C MET A 60 -36.02 -44.28 27.17
N LEU A 61 -36.39 -45.12 26.22
CA LEU A 61 -35.65 -45.30 24.97
C LEU A 61 -35.72 -44.05 24.09
N GLU A 62 -36.90 -43.42 23.94
CA GLU A 62 -37.04 -42.15 23.23
C GLU A 62 -36.19 -41.03 23.85
N GLN A 63 -36.14 -40.93 25.18
CA GLN A 63 -35.30 -39.95 25.88
C GLN A 63 -33.80 -40.19 25.68
N LEU A 64 -33.34 -41.44 25.65
CA LEU A 64 -31.93 -41.74 25.40
C LEU A 64 -31.54 -41.46 23.94
N GLN A 65 -32.43 -41.76 23.00
CA GLN A 65 -32.21 -41.47 21.58
C GLN A 65 -32.17 -39.96 21.30
N SER A 66 -32.99 -39.14 21.98
CA SER A 66 -32.93 -37.69 21.82
C SER A 66 -31.64 -37.09 22.37
N ILE A 67 -31.16 -37.56 23.52
CA ILE A 67 -29.90 -37.11 24.14
C ILE A 67 -28.68 -37.49 23.29
N GLU A 68 -28.62 -38.73 22.78
CA GLU A 68 -27.54 -39.13 21.86
C GLU A 68 -27.58 -38.30 20.57
N GLY A 69 -28.77 -37.98 20.05
CA GLY A 69 -28.94 -37.12 18.86
C GLY A 69 -28.55 -35.66 19.08
N GLU A 70 -28.69 -35.10 20.28
CA GLU A 70 -28.21 -33.76 20.64
C GLU A 70 -26.69 -33.74 20.83
N ALA A 71 -26.13 -34.69 21.58
CA ALA A 71 -24.69 -34.78 21.80
C ALA A 71 -23.89 -35.03 20.49
N LEU A 72 -24.48 -35.75 19.54
CA LEU A 72 -23.88 -35.97 18.22
C LEU A 72 -23.86 -34.68 17.40
N ARG A 73 -24.96 -33.89 17.42
CA ARG A 73 -25.03 -32.57 16.80
C ARG A 73 -24.03 -31.57 17.40
N GLU A 74 -23.87 -31.55 18.72
CA GLU A 74 -22.88 -30.70 19.39
C GLU A 74 -21.45 -31.06 18.97
N LYS A 75 -21.13 -32.36 18.91
CA LYS A 75 -19.82 -32.82 18.43
C LYS A 75 -19.57 -32.42 16.99
N GLU A 76 -20.55 -32.57 16.10
CA GLU A 76 -20.44 -32.13 14.70
C GLU A 76 -20.20 -30.61 14.62
N GLN A 77 -20.92 -29.81 15.40
CA GLN A 77 -20.71 -28.37 15.47
C GLN A 77 -19.30 -28.01 15.96
N LEU A 78 -18.80 -28.69 17.00
CA LEU A 78 -17.45 -28.48 17.51
C LEU A 78 -16.38 -28.85 16.48
N VAL A 79 -16.59 -29.92 15.70
CA VAL A 79 -15.70 -30.30 14.60
C VAL A 79 -15.69 -29.22 13.52
N ILE A 80 -16.86 -28.74 13.09
CA ILE A 80 -16.98 -27.65 12.09
C ILE A 80 -16.27 -26.38 12.59
N LEU A 81 -16.45 -26.01 13.86
CA LEU A 81 -15.78 -24.85 14.46
C LEU A 81 -14.26 -25.03 14.54
N ALA A 82 -13.80 -26.24 14.86
CA ALA A 82 -12.38 -26.55 14.90
C ALA A 82 -11.74 -26.53 13.50
N GLU A 83 -12.42 -27.04 12.49
CA GLU A 83 -12.01 -26.97 11.09
C GLU A 83 -11.96 -25.52 10.59
N ARG A 84 -13.00 -24.73 10.91
CA ARG A 84 -13.05 -23.30 10.61
C ARG A 84 -11.90 -22.55 11.27
N LYS A 85 -11.61 -22.82 12.55
CA LYS A 85 -10.49 -22.21 13.25
C LYS A 85 -9.14 -22.55 12.59
N LYS A 86 -8.91 -23.83 12.27
CA LYS A 86 -7.71 -24.27 11.54
C LYS A 86 -7.57 -23.58 10.18
N TYR A 87 -8.68 -23.37 9.47
CA TYR A 87 -8.69 -22.69 8.18
C TYR A 87 -8.16 -21.25 8.29
N PHE A 88 -8.57 -20.50 9.31
CA PHE A 88 -8.13 -19.11 9.55
C PHE A 88 -6.73 -19.04 10.16
N ASP A 89 -6.37 -19.94 11.09
CA ASP A 89 -5.02 -20.00 11.66
C ASP A 89 -3.95 -20.28 10.58
N ALA A 90 -4.30 -21.05 9.54
CA ALA A 90 -3.41 -21.36 8.42
C ALA A 90 -3.46 -20.32 7.27
N GLN A 91 -4.33 -19.31 7.35
CA GLN A 91 -4.57 -18.32 6.29
C GLN A 91 -3.31 -17.52 5.89
N PRO A 92 -2.45 -17.04 6.83
CA PRO A 92 -1.23 -16.31 6.47
C PRO A 92 -0.26 -17.14 5.62
N SER A 93 -0.16 -18.45 5.90
CA SER A 93 0.72 -19.36 5.16
C SER A 93 0.15 -19.67 3.77
N ARG A 94 -1.17 -19.85 3.67
CA ARG A 94 -1.88 -20.10 2.41
C ARG A 94 -1.74 -18.92 1.44
N ILE A 95 -1.90 -17.69 1.92
CA ILE A 95 -1.76 -16.47 1.11
C ILE A 95 -0.31 -16.29 0.63
N LYS A 96 0.69 -16.55 1.49
CA LYS A 96 2.12 -16.52 1.11
C LYS A 96 2.46 -17.52 0.01
N LEU A 97 1.87 -18.71 0.04
CA LEU A 97 2.13 -19.79 -0.92
C LEU A 97 1.34 -19.65 -2.24
N ASN A 98 0.36 -18.75 -2.31
CA ASN A 98 -0.42 -18.53 -3.52
C ASN A 98 0.53 -18.06 -4.66
N LYS A 99 0.47 -18.67 -5.84
CA LYS A 99 1.35 -18.32 -6.98
C LYS A 99 0.75 -17.26 -7.90
N GLU A 100 -0.57 -17.08 -7.88
CA GLU A 100 -1.28 -16.25 -8.85
C GLU A 100 -1.19 -14.75 -8.52
N GLU A 101 -1.12 -14.40 -7.25
CA GLU A 101 -1.17 -13.01 -6.80
C GLU A 101 0.20 -12.34 -6.74
N SER A 102 0.21 -11.01 -6.96
CA SER A 102 1.43 -10.20 -6.88
C SER A 102 2.03 -10.20 -5.47
N SER A 103 3.34 -9.98 -5.37
CA SER A 103 4.01 -9.89 -4.06
C SER A 103 3.43 -8.77 -3.20
N ASP A 104 3.10 -7.63 -3.82
CA ASP A 104 2.60 -6.45 -3.11
C ASP A 104 1.19 -6.69 -2.55
N LYS A 105 0.29 -7.32 -3.32
CA LYS A 105 -1.04 -7.73 -2.85
C LYS A 105 -0.93 -8.67 -1.65
N LYS A 106 0.00 -9.64 -1.68
CA LYS A 106 0.20 -10.57 -0.55
C LYS A 106 0.68 -9.86 0.71
N LEU A 107 1.61 -8.91 0.58
CA LEU A 107 2.11 -8.13 1.72
C LEU A 107 1.01 -7.28 2.33
N GLU A 108 0.18 -6.64 1.50
CA GLU A 108 -0.94 -5.83 1.98
C GLU A 108 -2.00 -6.67 2.69
N VAL A 109 -2.33 -7.86 2.16
CA VAL A 109 -3.23 -8.78 2.88
C VAL A 109 -2.69 -9.17 4.25
N LEU A 110 -1.37 -9.40 4.35
CA LEU A 110 -0.75 -9.73 5.64
C LEU A 110 -0.83 -8.55 6.63
N ARG A 111 -0.68 -7.31 6.16
CA ARG A 111 -0.88 -6.12 7.00
C ARG A 111 -2.32 -6.02 7.49
N ILE A 112 -3.29 -6.17 6.59
CA ILE A 112 -4.71 -6.15 6.94
C ILE A 112 -5.00 -7.23 8.00
N LEU A 113 -4.46 -8.45 7.83
CA LEU A 113 -4.64 -9.53 8.81
C LEU A 113 -4.08 -9.19 10.20
N ASP A 114 -2.92 -8.53 10.26
CA ASP A 114 -2.31 -8.10 11.53
C ASP A 114 -3.10 -6.96 12.20
N GLU A 115 -3.83 -6.15 11.43
CA GLU A 115 -4.64 -5.03 11.91
C GLU A 115 -6.07 -5.42 12.33
N LEU A 116 -6.53 -6.62 11.96
CA LEU A 116 -7.89 -7.05 12.25
C LEU A 116 -8.12 -7.29 13.77
N PRO A 117 -9.22 -6.77 14.34
CA PRO A 117 -9.60 -7.08 15.70
C PRO A 117 -9.83 -8.58 15.94
N GLU A 118 -9.50 -9.04 17.15
CA GLU A 118 -9.75 -10.42 17.56
C GLU A 118 -11.24 -10.78 17.41
N GLY A 119 -11.53 -11.79 16.58
CA GLY A 119 -12.88 -12.30 16.35
C GLY A 119 -13.50 -11.90 14.99
N ILE A 120 -12.88 -11.01 14.23
CA ILE A 120 -13.28 -10.70 12.85
C ILE A 120 -12.48 -11.59 11.90
N GLN A 121 -13.18 -12.32 11.02
CA GLN A 121 -12.59 -13.25 10.07
C GLN A 121 -13.12 -12.94 8.68
N PHE A 122 -12.22 -12.67 7.73
CA PHE A 122 -12.53 -12.46 6.32
C PHE A 122 -12.04 -13.64 5.49
N GLU A 123 -12.80 -13.97 4.44
CA GLU A 123 -12.34 -14.99 3.49
C GLU A 123 -11.15 -14.49 2.65
N ASP A 124 -10.36 -15.42 2.10
CA ASP A 124 -9.16 -15.08 1.32
C ASP A 124 -9.48 -14.17 0.12
N LYS A 125 -10.64 -14.35 -0.52
CA LYS A 125 -11.08 -13.51 -1.65
C LYS A 125 -11.41 -12.09 -1.22
N GLU A 126 -12.09 -11.94 -0.09
CA GLU A 126 -12.48 -10.64 0.45
C GLU A 126 -11.23 -9.85 0.88
N LEU A 127 -10.27 -10.52 1.53
CA LEU A 127 -8.99 -9.92 1.88
C LEU A 127 -8.20 -9.47 0.65
N LEU A 128 -8.17 -10.28 -0.42
CA LEU A 128 -7.50 -9.92 -1.66
C LEU A 128 -8.17 -8.72 -2.35
N GLU A 129 -9.51 -8.66 -2.36
CA GLU A 129 -10.25 -7.52 -2.90
C GLU A 129 -10.01 -6.25 -2.06
N MET A 130 -9.99 -6.38 -0.73
CA MET A 130 -9.67 -5.27 0.17
C MET A 130 -8.23 -4.77 -0.03
N ALA A 131 -7.27 -5.68 -0.15
CA ALA A 131 -5.87 -5.34 -0.42
C ALA A 131 -5.70 -4.66 -1.79
N GLU A 132 -6.40 -5.14 -2.82
CA GLU A 132 -6.40 -4.48 -4.13
C GLU A 132 -6.93 -3.05 -4.04
N LYS A 133 -8.08 -2.85 -3.38
CA LYS A 133 -8.63 -1.51 -3.15
C LYS A 133 -7.73 -0.64 -2.28
N SER A 134 -7.08 -1.21 -1.25
CA SER A 134 -6.12 -0.48 -0.40
C SER A 134 -4.93 0.03 -1.20
N LEU A 135 -4.37 -0.82 -2.06
CA LEU A 135 -3.25 -0.46 -2.95
C LEU A 135 -3.69 0.56 -4.01
N GLU A 136 -4.87 0.42 -4.60
CA GLU A 136 -5.40 1.41 -5.55
C GLU A 136 -5.55 2.79 -4.93
N LEU A 137 -6.03 2.85 -3.68
CA LEU A 137 -6.26 4.09 -2.95
C LEU A 137 -5.01 4.58 -2.20
N ASN A 138 -3.93 3.79 -2.16
CA ASN A 138 -2.72 4.02 -1.37
C ASN A 138 -3.04 4.37 0.11
N LEU A 139 -3.94 3.61 0.75
CA LEU A 139 -4.40 3.91 2.12
C LEU A 139 -3.25 3.89 3.14
N SER A 140 -2.31 2.95 3.01
CA SER A 140 -1.10 2.88 3.84
C SER A 140 -0.30 4.19 3.84
N ASP A 141 -0.10 4.80 2.66
CA ASP A 141 0.64 6.06 2.53
C ASP A 141 -0.16 7.22 3.15
N LEU A 142 -1.49 7.19 3.02
CA LEU A 142 -2.38 8.20 3.61
C LEU A 142 -2.37 8.16 5.14
N GLU A 143 -2.27 6.98 5.75
CA GLU A 143 -2.16 6.83 7.20
C GLU A 143 -0.81 7.36 7.70
N GLU A 144 0.29 7.06 7.01
CA GLU A 144 1.59 7.64 7.33
C GLU A 144 1.54 9.17 7.27
N PHE A 145 0.98 9.74 6.19
CA PHE A 145 0.84 11.20 6.06
C PHE A 145 -0.12 11.80 7.09
N HIS A 146 -1.15 11.07 7.50
CA HIS A 146 -2.05 11.50 8.56
C HIS A 146 -1.33 11.55 9.90
N SER A 147 -0.59 10.49 10.27
CA SER A 147 0.22 10.47 11.49
C SER A 147 1.22 11.63 11.53
N LYS A 148 1.90 11.89 10.40
CA LYS A 148 2.84 13.01 10.27
C LYS A 148 2.15 14.36 10.37
N LEU A 149 0.93 14.50 9.83
CA LEU A 149 0.16 15.72 9.97
C LEU A 149 -0.22 15.97 11.43
N GLU A 150 -0.60 14.94 12.17
CA GLU A 150 -0.91 15.05 13.60
C GLU A 150 0.34 15.36 14.43
N ASP A 151 1.50 14.77 14.11
CA ASP A 151 2.80 15.14 14.69
C ASP A 151 3.04 16.66 14.51
N ILE A 152 2.98 17.15 13.25
CA ILE A 152 3.22 18.56 12.92
C ILE A 152 2.22 19.48 13.62
N LYS A 153 0.93 19.11 13.65
CA LYS A 153 -0.10 19.90 14.35
C LYS A 153 0.17 19.97 15.85
N SER A 154 0.58 18.86 16.46
CA SER A 154 0.87 18.80 17.89
C SER A 154 2.07 19.67 18.25
N GLU A 155 3.15 19.63 17.46
CA GLU A 155 4.31 20.49 17.62
C GLU A 155 3.97 21.96 17.39
N PHE A 156 3.20 22.26 16.32
CA PHE A 156 2.74 23.62 16.05
C PHE A 156 1.92 24.18 17.22
N LYS A 157 1.01 23.37 17.77
CA LYS A 157 0.21 23.76 18.93
C LYS A 157 1.08 23.98 20.16
N ALA A 158 2.06 23.12 20.41
CA ALA A 158 2.98 23.28 21.54
C ALA A 158 3.82 24.57 21.43
N ILE A 159 4.26 24.95 20.22
CA ILE A 159 4.94 26.23 19.97
C ILE A 159 3.96 27.39 20.16
N LYS A 160 2.72 27.24 19.71
CA LYS A 160 1.68 28.27 19.83
C LYS A 160 1.27 28.55 21.28
N ASP A 161 1.13 27.51 22.09
CA ASP A 161 0.74 27.61 23.50
C ASP A 161 1.79 28.36 24.35
N GLN A 162 3.00 28.58 23.82
CA GLN A 162 4.06 29.38 24.44
C GLN A 162 3.99 30.88 24.09
N ILE A 163 3.08 31.29 23.19
CA ILE A 163 2.93 32.67 22.72
C ILE A 163 1.92 33.40 23.60
N GLU A 164 2.30 34.54 24.18
CA GLU A 164 1.39 35.37 25.00
C GLU A 164 0.26 36.01 24.16
N ASP A 165 -0.92 36.09 24.78
CA ASP A 165 -2.22 35.73 24.20
C ASP A 165 -3.02 36.89 23.56
N GLU A 166 -2.38 37.96 23.09
CA GLU A 166 -3.16 39.19 22.90
C GLU A 166 -4.02 39.27 21.62
N ASN A 167 -3.80 38.49 20.55
CA ASN A 167 -4.63 38.60 19.32
C ASN A 167 -4.67 37.33 18.42
N LEU A 168 -4.93 36.14 18.97
CA LEU A 168 -4.92 34.87 18.20
C LEU A 168 -6.13 34.65 17.27
N GLN A 169 -7.24 35.40 17.43
CA GLN A 169 -8.46 35.18 16.63
C GLN A 169 -8.27 35.48 15.14
N GLU A 170 -7.37 36.40 14.76
CA GLU A 170 -7.17 36.77 13.35
C GLU A 170 -6.39 35.72 12.54
N PHE A 171 -5.89 34.65 13.18
CA PHE A 171 -4.98 33.67 12.59
C PHE A 171 -5.57 32.27 12.44
N GLN A 172 -6.86 32.07 12.73
CA GLN A 172 -7.50 30.75 12.70
C GLN A 172 -7.30 30.00 11.38
N THR A 173 -7.40 30.69 10.23
CA THR A 173 -7.15 30.05 8.92
C THR A 173 -5.68 29.66 8.74
N ILE A 174 -4.74 30.44 9.31
CA ILE A 174 -3.31 30.12 9.25
C ILE A 174 -2.98 28.90 10.11
N ASP A 175 -3.65 28.74 11.25
CA ASP A 175 -3.45 27.59 12.14
C ASP A 175 -3.63 26.26 11.41
N PHE A 176 -4.57 26.21 10.45
CA PHE A 176 -4.77 25.03 9.62
C PHE A 176 -3.80 24.97 8.43
N LEU A 177 -3.46 26.11 7.83
CA LEU A 177 -2.67 26.17 6.61
C LEU A 177 -1.17 25.91 6.84
N ILE A 178 -0.59 26.34 7.96
CA ILE A 178 0.83 26.12 8.27
C ILE A 178 1.16 24.62 8.30
N PRO A 179 0.51 23.79 9.15
CA PRO A 179 0.81 22.35 9.21
C PRO A 179 0.65 21.66 7.86
N LEU A 180 -0.38 22.03 7.09
CA LEU A 180 -0.62 21.49 5.76
C LEU A 180 0.51 21.83 4.79
N VAL A 181 0.99 23.07 4.76
CA VAL A 181 2.09 23.46 3.86
C VAL A 181 3.39 22.76 4.29
N VAL A 182 3.68 22.67 5.58
CA VAL A 182 4.84 21.91 6.10
C VAL A 182 4.78 20.45 5.65
N LEU A 183 3.63 19.79 5.79
CA LEU A 183 3.44 18.42 5.30
C LEU A 183 3.69 18.32 3.80
N HIS A 184 3.17 19.25 2.98
CA HIS A 184 3.41 19.20 1.54
C HIS A 184 4.90 19.35 1.19
N PHE A 185 5.67 20.15 1.93
CA PHE A 185 7.12 20.24 1.76
C PHE A 185 7.83 18.93 2.15
N TYR A 186 7.44 18.32 3.27
CA TYR A 186 7.93 16.99 3.68
C TYR A 186 7.67 15.95 2.58
N VAL A 187 6.43 15.85 2.10
CA VAL A 187 6.04 14.91 1.05
C VAL A 187 6.80 15.16 -0.25
N LEU A 188 7.01 16.43 -0.64
CA LEU A 188 7.80 16.76 -1.82
C LEU A 188 9.26 16.30 -1.67
N LYS A 189 9.88 16.57 -0.51
CA LYS A 189 11.25 16.16 -0.18
C LYS A 189 11.41 14.64 -0.28
N SER A 190 10.58 13.89 0.44
CA SER A 190 10.62 12.42 0.47
C SER A 190 10.45 11.85 -0.94
N ASN A 191 9.49 12.36 -1.71
CA ASN A 191 9.28 11.94 -3.09
C ASN A 191 10.48 12.20 -4.02
N ILE A 192 11.16 13.34 -3.86
CA ILE A 192 12.39 13.62 -4.63
C ILE A 192 13.49 12.64 -4.23
N GLN A 193 13.69 12.40 -2.94
CA GLN A 193 14.70 11.46 -2.43
C GLN A 193 14.43 10.04 -2.92
N ASP A 194 13.19 9.56 -2.87
CA ASP A 194 12.84 8.21 -3.31
C ASP A 194 12.96 8.04 -4.82
N HIS A 195 12.64 9.08 -5.60
CA HIS A 195 12.89 9.05 -7.04
C HIS A 195 14.40 9.02 -7.36
N ILE A 196 15.23 9.71 -6.58
CA ILE A 196 16.69 9.65 -6.71
C ILE A 196 17.21 8.24 -6.38
N LYS A 197 16.74 7.62 -5.29
CA LYS A 197 17.08 6.22 -4.94
C LYS A 197 16.72 5.27 -6.09
N LYS A 198 15.49 5.35 -6.61
CA LYS A 198 15.03 4.54 -7.76
C LYS A 198 15.90 4.72 -9.00
N ILE A 199 16.41 5.92 -9.27
CA ILE A 199 17.35 6.16 -10.39
C ILE A 199 18.69 5.47 -10.13
N ASN A 200 19.23 5.61 -8.92
CA ASN A 200 20.51 5.00 -8.54
C ASN A 200 20.41 3.47 -8.58
N ASP A 201 19.32 2.88 -8.07
CA ASP A 201 19.08 1.43 -8.08
C ASP A 201 18.99 0.90 -9.52
N LYS A 202 18.28 1.61 -10.40
CA LYS A 202 18.22 1.26 -11.83
C LYS A 202 19.60 1.35 -12.51
N ALA A 203 20.40 2.34 -12.16
CA ALA A 203 21.76 2.48 -12.70
C ALA A 203 22.66 1.34 -12.21
N LEU A 204 22.55 0.97 -10.92
CA LEU A 204 23.26 -0.15 -10.33
C LEU A 204 22.85 -1.48 -10.96
N GLN A 205 21.55 -1.70 -11.21
CA GLN A 205 21.09 -2.92 -11.86
C GLN A 205 21.62 -3.03 -13.29
N LYS A 206 21.55 -1.96 -14.09
CA LYS A 206 22.14 -1.93 -15.44
C LYS A 206 23.64 -2.24 -15.44
N GLN A 207 24.36 -1.78 -14.43
CA GLN A 207 25.77 -2.12 -14.28
C GLN A 207 25.97 -3.61 -14.04
N LYS A 208 25.19 -4.20 -13.13
CA LYS A 208 25.23 -5.65 -12.86
C LYS A 208 24.91 -6.46 -14.12
N ASP A 209 23.88 -6.06 -14.86
CA ASP A 209 23.48 -6.75 -16.10
C ASP A 209 24.61 -6.70 -17.15
N LEU A 210 25.29 -5.54 -17.28
CA LEU A 210 26.45 -5.40 -18.17
C LEU A 210 27.65 -6.24 -17.71
N GLU A 211 27.88 -6.34 -16.41
CA GLU A 211 28.93 -7.20 -15.83
C GLU A 211 28.63 -8.69 -16.06
N GLU A 212 27.37 -9.11 -15.89
CA GLU A 212 26.91 -10.46 -16.18
C GLU A 212 27.02 -10.81 -17.67
N GLU A 213 26.62 -9.90 -18.56
CA GLU A 213 26.75 -10.10 -20.00
C GLU A 213 28.23 -10.22 -20.40
N LYS A 214 29.09 -9.35 -19.87
CA LYS A 214 30.55 -9.44 -20.06
C LYS A 214 31.09 -10.78 -19.59
N ASN A 215 30.67 -11.24 -18.41
CA ASN A 215 31.11 -12.52 -17.85
C ASN A 215 30.62 -13.72 -18.69
N LEU A 216 29.39 -13.66 -19.21
CA LEU A 216 28.85 -14.67 -20.11
C LEU A 216 29.61 -14.71 -21.44
N GLN A 217 29.94 -13.56 -22.01
CA GLN A 217 30.78 -13.47 -23.22
C GLN A 217 32.17 -14.04 -22.97
N ILE A 218 32.78 -13.75 -21.81
CA ILE A 218 34.07 -14.33 -21.41
C ILE A 218 33.98 -15.86 -21.33
N LYS A 219 32.94 -16.41 -20.69
CA LYS A 219 32.72 -17.86 -20.60
C LYS A 219 32.59 -18.51 -21.98
N LYS A 220 31.77 -17.95 -22.88
CA LYS A 220 31.61 -18.45 -24.26
C LYS A 220 32.94 -18.45 -25.04
N ILE A 221 33.73 -17.39 -24.89
CA ILE A 221 35.05 -17.30 -25.53
C ILE A 221 36.01 -18.34 -24.92
N GLN A 222 35.93 -18.61 -23.61
CA GLN A 222 36.75 -19.63 -22.95
C GLN A 222 36.35 -21.06 -23.34
N GLU A 223 35.06 -21.35 -23.46
CA GLU A 223 34.54 -22.64 -23.93
C GLU A 223 34.98 -22.92 -25.37
N SER A 224 34.75 -21.97 -26.28
CA SER A 224 35.23 -22.09 -27.67
C SER A 224 36.75 -22.18 -27.78
N PHE A 225 37.50 -21.56 -26.87
CA PHE A 225 38.96 -21.71 -26.83
C PHE A 225 39.38 -23.13 -26.41
N LYS A 226 38.71 -23.71 -25.40
CA LYS A 226 38.95 -25.11 -24.97
C LYS A 226 38.62 -26.12 -26.05
N GLU A 227 37.50 -25.94 -26.75
CA GLU A 227 37.12 -26.82 -27.87
C GLU A 227 38.19 -26.81 -28.98
N GLN A 228 38.74 -25.64 -29.31
CA GLN A 228 39.83 -25.53 -30.29
C GLN A 228 41.13 -26.15 -29.80
N GLU A 229 41.41 -26.09 -28.49
CA GLU A 229 42.57 -26.73 -27.86
C GLU A 229 42.47 -28.26 -27.89
N GLU A 230 41.29 -28.82 -27.58
CA GLU A 230 41.01 -30.26 -27.68
C GLU A 230 41.10 -30.76 -29.13
N LEU A 231 40.56 -30.00 -30.10
CA LEU A 231 40.68 -30.30 -31.53
C LEU A 231 42.14 -30.27 -32.00
N LEU A 232 42.95 -29.33 -31.48
CA LEU A 232 44.37 -29.26 -31.78
C LEU A 232 45.13 -30.49 -31.26
N GLN A 233 44.83 -30.93 -30.03
CA GLN A 233 45.45 -32.11 -29.42
C GLN A 233 45.10 -33.40 -30.19
N ALA A 234 43.81 -33.59 -30.52
CA ALA A 234 43.35 -34.75 -31.29
C ALA A 234 44.01 -34.83 -32.68
N LYS A 235 44.11 -33.68 -33.38
CA LYS A 235 44.73 -33.62 -34.71
C LYS A 235 46.25 -33.74 -34.71
N GLN A 236 46.92 -33.47 -33.58
CA GLN A 236 48.37 -33.69 -33.43
C GLN A 236 48.73 -35.16 -33.21
N THR A 237 47.82 -35.95 -32.64
CA THR A 237 48.00 -37.40 -32.44
C THR A 237 47.78 -38.23 -33.70
N ASP A 238 47.09 -37.68 -34.71
CA ASP A 238 46.81 -38.34 -35.98
C ASP A 238 47.97 -38.18 -36.98
N LYS A 239 48.46 -39.30 -37.55
CA LYS A 239 49.61 -39.32 -38.49
C LYS A 239 49.28 -38.81 -39.90
N SER A 240 48.00 -38.56 -40.23
CA SER A 240 47.52 -38.15 -41.57
C SER A 240 47.23 -36.66 -41.71
N THR A 241 47.37 -35.89 -40.63
CA THR A 241 46.92 -34.50 -40.56
C THR A 241 47.77 -33.56 -41.43
N LYS A 242 47.10 -32.76 -42.28
CA LYS A 242 47.75 -31.74 -43.11
C LYS A 242 48.24 -30.57 -42.24
N LYS A 243 49.49 -30.15 -42.45
CA LYS A 243 50.13 -29.01 -41.75
C LYS A 243 49.33 -27.70 -41.84
N GLN A 244 48.57 -27.52 -42.92
CA GLN A 244 47.69 -26.36 -43.15
C GLN A 244 46.57 -26.28 -42.09
N GLU A 245 45.94 -27.40 -41.74
CA GLU A 245 44.81 -27.44 -40.80
C GLU A 245 45.24 -27.13 -39.36
N LEU A 246 46.46 -27.50 -38.99
CA LEU A 246 47.05 -27.15 -37.69
C LEU A 246 47.34 -25.64 -37.60
N LEU A 247 47.78 -25.02 -38.70
CA LEU A 247 48.00 -23.57 -38.78
C LEU A 247 46.68 -22.78 -38.69
N ASP A 248 45.62 -23.28 -39.31
CA ASP A 248 44.30 -22.67 -39.25
C ASP A 248 43.74 -22.67 -37.82
N ILE A 249 43.84 -23.79 -37.10
CA ILE A 249 43.42 -23.90 -35.68
C ILE A 249 44.26 -22.99 -34.78
N GLN A 250 45.57 -22.89 -35.01
CA GLN A 250 46.42 -21.97 -34.27
C GLN A 250 46.06 -20.50 -34.54
N SER A 251 45.65 -20.17 -35.76
CA SER A 251 45.18 -18.83 -36.12
C SER A 251 43.86 -18.48 -35.44
N THR A 252 42.90 -19.40 -35.38
CA THR A 252 41.61 -19.20 -34.70
C THR A 252 41.81 -19.03 -33.20
N MET A 253 42.66 -19.83 -32.56
CA MET A 253 43.01 -19.67 -31.14
C MET A 253 43.65 -18.30 -30.86
N LYS A 254 44.54 -17.80 -31.74
CA LYS A 254 45.14 -16.47 -31.60
C LYS A 254 44.09 -15.36 -31.70
N THR A 255 43.10 -15.50 -32.59
CA THR A 255 41.98 -14.54 -32.68
C THR A 255 41.06 -14.57 -31.45
N LEU A 256 40.76 -15.76 -30.90
CA LEU A 256 39.96 -15.92 -29.69
C LEU A 256 40.67 -15.36 -28.45
N SER A 257 41.97 -15.59 -28.32
CA SER A 257 42.80 -15.01 -27.24
C SER A 257 42.80 -13.47 -27.30
N ASN A 258 42.96 -12.90 -28.50
CA ASN A 258 42.87 -11.46 -28.69
C ASN A 258 41.47 -10.90 -28.36
N LYS A 259 40.40 -11.61 -28.72
CA LYS A 259 39.03 -11.23 -28.33
C LYS A 259 38.83 -11.32 -26.82
N LEU A 260 39.32 -12.38 -26.17
CA LEU A 260 39.26 -12.56 -24.72
C LEU A 260 39.97 -11.42 -23.97
N LEU A 261 41.17 -11.04 -24.41
CA LEU A 261 41.94 -9.92 -23.85
C LEU A 261 41.19 -8.59 -24.01
N LYS A 262 40.60 -8.35 -25.19
CA LYS A 262 39.78 -7.17 -25.45
C LYS A 262 38.56 -7.12 -24.52
N THR A 263 37.79 -8.20 -24.44
CA THR A 263 36.58 -8.28 -23.61
C THR A 263 36.91 -8.15 -22.12
N LYS A 264 38.01 -8.76 -21.64
CA LYS A 264 38.46 -8.60 -20.23
C LYS A 264 38.83 -7.16 -19.91
N ASN A 265 39.52 -6.48 -20.84
CA ASN A 265 40.00 -5.12 -20.66
C ASN A 265 38.91 -4.03 -20.79
N THR A 266 37.72 -4.36 -21.28
CA THR A 266 36.58 -3.43 -21.30
C THR A 266 36.21 -3.04 -19.86
N LYS A 267 36.46 -1.79 -19.47
CA LYS A 267 36.05 -1.27 -18.16
C LYS A 267 34.57 -0.87 -18.22
N ILE A 268 33.79 -1.37 -17.26
CA ILE A 268 32.42 -0.94 -17.04
C ILE A 268 32.50 0.22 -16.03
N GLU A 269 32.01 1.38 -16.41
CA GLU A 269 32.03 2.57 -15.54
C GLU A 269 31.08 2.37 -14.36
N LYS A 270 31.52 2.81 -13.17
CA LYS A 270 30.66 2.79 -11.99
C LYS A 270 29.62 3.91 -12.10
N PRO A 271 28.35 3.66 -11.75
CA PRO A 271 27.32 4.68 -11.76
C PRO A 271 27.67 5.77 -10.74
N ILE A 272 27.52 7.02 -11.17
CA ILE A 272 27.65 8.18 -10.27
C ILE A 272 26.35 8.25 -9.46
N GLU A 273 26.44 8.00 -8.15
CA GLU A 273 25.32 8.14 -7.25
C GLU A 273 24.86 9.59 -7.18
N LYS A 274 23.61 9.84 -7.57
CA LYS A 274 22.98 11.14 -7.35
C LYS A 274 22.52 11.22 -5.90
N LYS A 275 22.80 12.35 -5.24
CA LYS A 275 22.31 12.65 -3.89
C LYS A 275 21.45 13.91 -3.94
N PHE A 276 20.44 13.96 -3.08
CA PHE A 276 19.66 15.18 -2.88
C PHE A 276 20.51 16.17 -2.07
N PRO A 277 20.84 17.35 -2.60
CA PRO A 277 21.71 18.30 -1.91
C PRO A 277 21.00 19.11 -0.80
N GLY A 278 19.69 18.92 -0.62
CA GLY A 278 18.86 19.78 0.23
C GLY A 278 18.15 20.88 -0.56
N PHE A 279 17.22 21.56 0.08
CA PHE A 279 16.63 22.76 -0.50
C PHE A 279 17.57 23.97 -0.29
N PRO A 280 17.68 24.87 -1.28
CA PRO A 280 18.43 26.10 -1.10
C PRO A 280 17.75 26.99 -0.06
N LYS A 281 18.56 27.64 0.78
CA LYS A 281 18.05 28.64 1.74
C LYS A 281 17.30 29.76 1.02
N TYR A 282 16.31 30.32 1.70
CA TYR A 282 15.55 31.48 1.21
C TYR A 282 15.85 32.72 2.06
N GLU A 283 15.55 33.91 1.55
CA GLU A 283 15.73 35.17 2.29
C GLU A 283 14.36 35.85 2.48
N ASP A 284 14.02 36.28 3.70
CA ASP A 284 12.71 36.88 4.00
C ASP A 284 12.41 38.16 3.19
N TRP A 285 13.43 38.98 2.90
CA TRP A 285 13.23 40.23 2.18
C TRP A 285 12.65 40.02 0.78
N TRP A 286 12.87 38.85 0.15
CA TRP A 286 12.24 38.49 -1.12
C TRP A 286 10.72 38.49 -1.05
N ILE A 287 10.16 38.09 0.10
CA ILE A 287 8.72 37.98 0.33
C ILE A 287 8.17 39.31 0.85
N ARG A 288 8.90 39.95 1.77
CA ARG A 288 8.54 41.25 2.33
C ARG A 288 8.38 42.31 1.23
N GLU A 289 9.32 42.33 0.28
CA GLU A 289 9.42 43.36 -0.76
C GLU A 289 8.92 42.89 -2.13
N LEU A 290 8.23 41.75 -2.20
CA LEU A 290 7.81 41.09 -3.44
C LEU A 290 7.13 42.03 -4.46
N TRP A 291 6.30 42.95 -3.99
CA TRP A 291 5.54 43.89 -4.83
C TRP A 291 6.17 45.29 -4.91
N SER A 292 7.19 45.55 -4.11
CA SER A 292 7.85 46.85 -3.99
C SER A 292 9.20 46.87 -4.73
N SER A 293 9.83 45.71 -4.87
CA SER A 293 11.14 45.55 -5.51
C SER A 293 11.09 44.49 -6.61
N HIS A 294 11.41 44.91 -7.84
CA HIS A 294 11.59 44.00 -8.97
C HIS A 294 12.73 43.00 -8.73
N GLN A 295 13.73 43.36 -7.91
CA GLN A 295 14.84 42.48 -7.51
C GLN A 295 14.35 41.37 -6.58
N ALA A 296 13.51 41.70 -5.58
CA ALA A 296 12.89 40.73 -4.70
C ALA A 296 12.03 39.72 -5.48
N TYR A 297 11.20 40.22 -6.40
CA TYR A 297 10.42 39.36 -7.30
C TYR A 297 11.31 38.42 -8.13
N PHE A 298 12.35 38.96 -8.76
CA PHE A 298 13.24 38.17 -9.60
C PHE A 298 14.01 37.12 -8.80
N ALA A 299 14.51 37.48 -7.62
CA ALA A 299 15.20 36.58 -6.70
C ALA A 299 14.30 35.42 -6.28
N LEU A 300 13.07 35.73 -5.84
CA LEU A 300 12.10 34.73 -5.42
C LEU A 300 11.74 33.75 -6.54
N PHE A 301 11.49 34.26 -7.75
CA PHE A 301 11.17 33.41 -8.90
C PHE A 301 12.39 32.63 -9.41
N ARG A 302 13.60 33.16 -9.21
CA ARG A 302 14.83 32.42 -9.47
C ARG A 302 15.00 31.27 -8.50
N TRP A 303 14.74 31.50 -7.21
CA TRP A 303 14.70 30.47 -6.18
C TRP A 303 13.64 29.39 -6.49
N LYS A 304 12.42 29.81 -6.86
CA LYS A 304 11.36 28.91 -7.37
C LYS A 304 11.86 28.03 -8.50
N LYS A 305 12.60 28.61 -9.45
CA LYS A 305 13.16 27.89 -10.61
C LYS A 305 14.29 26.94 -10.23
N ILE A 306 15.10 27.24 -9.22
CA ILE A 306 16.16 26.35 -8.72
C ILE A 306 15.52 25.08 -8.13
N ILE A 307 14.54 25.22 -7.25
CA ILE A 307 13.83 24.08 -6.66
C ILE A 307 13.08 23.29 -7.74
N ASN A 308 12.46 23.97 -8.71
CA ASN A 308 11.80 23.31 -9.84
C ASN A 308 12.74 22.46 -10.71
N LYS A 309 14.06 22.72 -10.69
CA LYS A 309 15.06 21.86 -11.35
C LYS A 309 15.45 20.65 -10.52
N LEU A 310 15.26 20.70 -9.20
CA LEU A 310 15.43 19.54 -8.32
C LEU A 310 14.28 18.55 -8.49
N CYS A 311 13.08 19.04 -8.82
CA CYS A 311 11.94 18.21 -9.20
C CYS A 311 12.22 17.45 -10.52
N ILE A 312 12.13 16.12 -10.47
CA ILE A 312 12.46 15.24 -11.59
C ILE A 312 11.22 15.05 -12.47
N THR A 313 10.08 14.68 -11.87
CA THR A 313 8.85 14.40 -12.61
C THR A 313 8.03 15.66 -12.87
N THR A 314 7.04 15.55 -13.77
CA THR A 314 6.14 16.67 -14.08
C THR A 314 5.13 16.89 -12.95
N GLU A 315 4.72 15.83 -12.25
CA GLU A 315 3.85 15.90 -11.08
C GLU A 315 4.55 16.63 -9.93
N GLN A 316 5.82 16.32 -9.66
CA GLN A 316 6.62 17.03 -8.66
C GLN A 316 6.74 18.53 -8.97
N LYS A 317 6.88 18.91 -10.24
CA LYS A 317 6.93 20.32 -10.66
C LYS A 317 5.58 21.02 -10.46
N LYS A 318 4.48 20.34 -10.76
CA LYS A 318 3.12 20.85 -10.50
C LYS A 318 2.88 21.02 -8.99
N ALA A 319 3.21 20.01 -8.20
CA ALA A 319 3.11 20.04 -6.75
C ALA A 319 3.95 21.19 -6.16
N TRP A 320 5.20 21.34 -6.62
CA TRP A 320 6.05 22.45 -6.23
C TRP A 320 5.44 23.83 -6.53
N SER A 321 4.80 24.01 -7.69
CA SER A 321 4.14 25.29 -7.97
C SER A 321 3.04 25.60 -6.95
N ILE A 322 2.22 24.60 -6.60
CA ILE A 322 1.14 24.77 -5.62
C ILE A 322 1.71 25.05 -4.23
N ILE A 323 2.75 24.30 -3.82
CA ILE A 323 3.43 24.47 -2.54
C ILE A 323 4.02 25.87 -2.44
N PHE A 324 4.75 26.30 -3.47
CA PHE A 324 5.34 27.63 -3.53
C PHE A 324 4.27 28.73 -3.42
N ASP A 325 3.18 28.64 -4.19
CA ASP A 325 2.15 29.67 -4.18
C ASP A 325 1.46 29.77 -2.80
N ARG A 326 1.22 28.62 -2.13
CA ARG A 326 0.68 28.58 -0.76
C ARG A 326 1.68 29.09 0.28
N TRP A 327 2.96 28.74 0.15
CA TRP A 327 4.01 29.19 1.05
C TRP A 327 4.20 30.71 0.98
N VAL A 328 4.30 31.28 -0.24
CA VAL A 328 4.36 32.73 -0.45
C VAL A 328 3.12 33.42 0.12
N PHE A 329 1.94 32.84 -0.09
CA PHE A 329 0.69 33.39 0.45
C PHE A 329 0.71 33.47 1.98
N ILE A 330 1.06 32.39 2.68
CA ILE A 330 1.13 32.37 4.15
C ILE A 330 2.18 33.36 4.64
N LYS A 331 3.40 33.31 4.09
CA LYS A 331 4.49 34.21 4.49
C LYS A 331 4.14 35.67 4.26
N LYS A 332 3.47 36.00 3.15
CA LYS A 332 3.01 37.36 2.87
C LYS A 332 1.96 37.81 3.87
N LEU A 333 0.98 36.96 4.18
CA LEU A 333 -0.08 37.28 5.12
C LEU A 333 0.45 37.48 6.54
N LEU A 334 1.43 36.68 6.96
CA LEU A 334 2.15 36.87 8.22
C LEU A 334 2.97 38.19 8.21
N ASN A 335 3.64 38.50 7.10
CA ASN A 335 4.40 39.76 6.95
C ASN A 335 3.50 41.00 7.03
N ASP A 336 2.30 40.96 6.46
CA ASP A 336 1.35 42.08 6.52
C ASP A 336 0.82 42.34 7.94
N LYS A 337 0.87 41.33 8.82
CA LYS A 337 0.53 41.42 10.25
C LYS A 337 1.70 41.89 11.13
N GLY A 338 2.91 41.94 10.57
CA GLY A 338 4.09 42.48 11.22
C GLY A 338 4.43 41.80 12.55
N LYS A 339 4.75 42.59 13.58
CA LYS A 339 5.22 42.10 14.88
C LYS A 339 4.26 41.12 15.57
N LEU A 340 2.96 41.26 15.35
CA LEU A 340 1.94 40.37 15.91
C LEU A 340 2.09 38.92 15.43
N ALA A 341 2.66 38.74 14.23
CA ALA A 341 2.81 37.43 13.59
C ALA A 341 4.24 36.87 13.66
N TYR A 342 5.17 37.52 14.37
CA TYR A 342 6.56 37.06 14.43
C TYR A 342 6.70 35.68 15.07
N HIS A 343 5.93 35.40 16.12
CA HIS A 343 5.93 34.07 16.72
C HIS A 343 5.35 33.01 15.77
N TYR A 344 4.37 33.36 14.95
CA TYR A 344 3.83 32.48 13.90
C TYR A 344 4.83 32.24 12.77
N HIS A 345 5.57 33.28 12.35
CA HIS A 345 6.68 33.14 11.40
C HIS A 345 7.73 32.17 11.94
N PHE A 346 8.18 32.41 13.17
CA PHE A 346 9.17 31.57 13.81
C PHE A 346 8.70 30.11 13.94
N ALA A 347 7.43 29.89 14.33
CA ALA A 347 6.85 28.56 14.39
C ALA A 347 6.81 27.89 13.02
N PHE A 348 6.41 28.63 11.97
CA PHE A 348 6.38 28.10 10.61
C PHE A 348 7.78 27.70 10.11
N ASP A 349 8.78 28.54 10.35
CA ASP A 349 10.15 28.28 9.93
C ASP A 349 10.81 27.15 10.70
N SER A 350 10.54 27.05 12.00
CA SER A 350 11.01 25.94 12.83
C SER A 350 10.47 24.62 12.30
N LEU A 351 9.18 24.54 11.97
CA LEU A 351 8.56 23.34 11.41
C LEU A 351 9.10 23.02 10.00
N LEU A 352 9.30 24.03 9.15
CA LEU A 352 9.90 23.84 7.83
C LEU A 352 11.34 23.33 7.91
N SER A 353 12.13 23.82 8.87
CA SER A 353 13.49 23.34 9.13
C SER A 353 13.45 21.88 9.60
N THR A 354 12.66 21.56 10.62
CA THR A 354 12.58 20.22 11.20
C THR A 354 12.11 19.16 10.20
N TYR A 355 11.00 19.40 9.51
CA TYR A 355 10.38 18.36 8.66
C TYR A 355 10.89 18.40 7.22
N ALA A 356 11.22 19.57 6.69
CA ALA A 356 11.55 19.74 5.27
C ALA A 356 12.99 20.15 4.99
N GLU A 357 13.82 20.44 6.00
CA GLU A 357 15.17 21.02 5.82
C GLU A 357 15.15 22.27 4.94
N VAL A 358 14.07 23.06 5.04
CA VAL A 358 13.96 24.37 4.37
C VAL A 358 14.29 25.43 5.41
N GLU A 359 15.40 26.12 5.20
CA GLU A 359 15.92 27.12 6.13
C GLU A 359 15.91 28.52 5.53
N GLU A 360 15.73 29.51 6.39
CA GLU A 360 16.01 30.90 6.09
C GLU A 360 17.52 31.18 6.21
N GLU A 361 18.06 32.03 5.35
CA GLU A 361 19.41 32.55 5.50
C GLU A 361 19.44 33.64 6.57
N LEU A 362 20.27 33.45 7.59
CA LEU A 362 20.43 34.35 8.73
C LEU A 362 21.79 35.06 8.71
N GLU A 363 22.74 34.60 7.89
CA GLU A 363 24.06 35.21 7.78
C GLU A 363 24.01 36.49 6.95
N VAL A 364 24.13 37.64 7.61
CA VAL A 364 24.07 38.98 6.99
C VAL A 364 25.01 39.11 5.78
N LYS A 365 26.24 38.58 5.87
CA LYS A 365 27.21 38.62 4.76
C LYS A 365 26.70 37.89 3.51
N ASN A 366 26.01 36.77 3.68
CA ASN A 366 25.46 36.00 2.58
C ASN A 366 24.31 36.76 1.93
N ILE A 367 23.43 37.35 2.75
CA ILE A 367 22.30 38.18 2.29
C ILE A 367 22.81 39.38 1.45
N GLU A 368 23.77 40.15 1.96
CA GLU A 368 24.36 41.29 1.24
C GLU A 368 25.04 40.85 -0.08
N SER A 369 25.72 39.70 -0.05
CA SER A 369 26.34 39.13 -1.24
C SER A 369 25.32 38.72 -2.30
N MET A 370 24.19 38.14 -1.87
CA MET A 370 23.12 37.70 -2.75
C MET A 370 22.41 38.88 -3.39
N GLU A 371 22.14 39.93 -2.61
CA GLU A 371 21.62 41.20 -3.13
C GLU A 371 22.53 41.75 -4.25
N THR A 372 23.85 41.76 -4.02
CA THR A 372 24.82 42.20 -5.02
C THR A 372 24.81 41.33 -6.28
N ILE A 373 24.62 40.02 -6.13
CA ILE A 373 24.50 39.07 -7.26
C ILE A 373 23.22 39.34 -8.04
N ILE A 374 22.08 39.51 -7.36
CA ILE A 374 20.79 39.80 -7.98
C ILE A 374 20.87 41.11 -8.75
N ASN A 375 21.48 42.16 -8.18
CA ASN A 375 21.68 43.45 -8.84
C ASN A 375 22.46 43.33 -10.15
N LYS A 376 23.51 42.49 -10.18
CA LYS A 376 24.27 42.22 -11.41
C LYS A 376 23.47 41.43 -12.45
N ILE A 377 22.58 40.55 -12.00
CA ILE A 377 21.74 39.74 -12.90
C ILE A 377 20.62 40.59 -13.50
N THR A 378 19.90 41.36 -12.68
CA THR A 378 18.81 42.22 -13.14
C THR A 378 19.32 43.31 -14.08
N ALA A 379 20.52 43.86 -13.85
CA ALA A 379 21.15 44.82 -14.77
C ALA A 379 21.44 44.24 -16.17
N ARG A 380 21.53 42.91 -16.31
CA ARG A 380 21.74 42.23 -17.60
C ARG A 380 20.44 41.87 -18.30
N GLU A 381 19.30 41.93 -17.61
CA GLU A 381 18.00 41.64 -18.20
C GLU A 381 17.41 42.89 -18.85
N ASP A 382 16.83 42.68 -20.04
CA ASP A 382 16.14 43.73 -20.78
C ASP A 382 14.64 43.67 -20.49
N PHE A 383 14.19 44.47 -19.51
CA PHE A 383 12.79 44.54 -19.10
C PHE A 383 11.87 45.18 -20.15
N THR A 384 12.41 45.70 -21.26
CA THR A 384 11.59 46.26 -22.36
C THR A 384 11.09 45.20 -23.33
N LYS A 385 11.66 43.98 -23.29
CA LYS A 385 11.27 42.86 -24.16
C LYS A 385 10.15 42.04 -23.54
N ASN A 386 9.00 42.00 -24.20
CA ASN A 386 7.91 41.11 -23.83
C ASN A 386 8.33 39.63 -23.98
N VAL A 387 7.99 38.83 -22.98
CA VAL A 387 8.17 37.37 -23.00
C VAL A 387 7.34 36.74 -24.13
N SER A 388 7.84 35.66 -24.73
CA SER A 388 7.21 34.99 -25.90
C SER A 388 5.77 34.50 -25.67
N PHE A 389 5.35 34.34 -24.42
CA PHE A 389 4.00 33.94 -24.02
C PHE A 389 3.10 35.11 -23.62
N HIS A 390 3.58 36.35 -23.64
CA HIS A 390 2.78 37.54 -23.34
C HIS A 390 1.78 37.80 -24.47
N LYS A 391 0.51 37.46 -24.23
CA LYS A 391 -0.61 37.79 -25.14
C LYS A 391 -1.46 38.88 -24.50
N VAL A 392 -1.34 40.10 -25.03
CA VAL A 392 -2.18 41.25 -24.64
C VAL A 392 -3.67 40.92 -24.84
N ILE A 393 -3.98 40.19 -25.92
CA ILE A 393 -5.34 39.73 -26.21
C ILE A 393 -5.52 38.30 -25.72
N THR A 394 -6.14 38.16 -24.55
CA THR A 394 -6.46 36.85 -23.96
C THR A 394 -7.72 36.23 -24.58
N SER A 395 -7.86 34.91 -24.49
CA SER A 395 -9.07 34.20 -24.91
C SER A 395 -10.32 34.71 -24.18
N TYR A 396 -10.19 35.05 -22.89
CA TYR A 396 -11.26 35.64 -22.11
C TYR A 396 -11.62 37.05 -22.57
N LEU A 397 -10.64 37.89 -22.91
CA LEU A 397 -10.91 39.22 -23.49
C LEU A 397 -11.70 39.10 -24.79
N LYS A 398 -11.33 38.15 -25.68
CA LYS A 398 -12.07 37.85 -26.91
C LYS A 398 -13.50 37.43 -26.62
N PHE A 399 -13.69 36.47 -25.72
CA PHE A 399 -15.02 36.02 -25.28
C PHE A 399 -15.85 37.19 -24.71
N LYS A 400 -15.27 38.03 -23.86
CA LYS A 400 -15.94 39.19 -23.26
C LYS A 400 -16.34 40.21 -24.34
N THR A 401 -15.45 40.52 -25.28
CA THR A 401 -15.77 41.39 -26.42
C THR A 401 -16.87 40.80 -27.29
N GLU A 402 -16.87 39.50 -27.55
CA GLU A 402 -17.94 38.83 -28.31
C GLU A 402 -19.28 38.85 -27.58
N LYS A 403 -19.31 38.66 -26.26
CA LYS A 403 -20.52 38.75 -25.43
C LYS A 403 -21.09 40.17 -25.39
N ILE A 404 -20.23 41.17 -25.19
CA ILE A 404 -20.63 42.59 -25.19
C ILE A 404 -21.16 42.98 -26.58
N ASN A 405 -20.45 42.60 -27.64
CA ASN A 405 -20.85 42.93 -29.02
C ASN A 405 -22.11 42.17 -29.48
N LYS A 406 -22.38 40.97 -28.94
CA LYS A 406 -23.66 40.28 -29.16
C LYS A 406 -24.81 40.98 -28.43
N SER A 407 -24.58 41.47 -27.21
CA SER A 407 -25.58 42.22 -26.46
C SER A 407 -25.90 43.60 -27.05
N SER A 408 -24.93 44.24 -27.70
CA SER A 408 -25.17 45.49 -28.44
C SER A 408 -25.91 45.26 -29.75
N LYS A 409 -25.62 44.16 -30.47
CA LYS A 409 -26.38 43.79 -31.68
C LYS A 409 -27.83 43.40 -31.39
N GLN A 410 -28.09 42.68 -30.30
CA GLN A 410 -29.48 42.38 -29.89
C GLN A 410 -30.25 43.65 -29.49
N LYS A 411 -29.59 44.61 -28.85
CA LYS A 411 -30.22 45.91 -28.54
C LYS A 411 -30.46 46.78 -29.77
N GLU A 412 -29.63 46.69 -30.81
CA GLU A 412 -29.87 47.40 -32.08
C GLU A 412 -31.00 46.75 -32.90
N GLU A 413 -31.13 45.42 -32.86
CA GLU A 413 -32.24 44.70 -33.50
C GLU A 413 -33.58 44.99 -32.79
N ASP A 414 -33.63 45.01 -31.45
CA ASP A 414 -34.86 45.33 -30.68
C ASP A 414 -35.31 46.80 -30.80
N VAL A 415 -34.46 47.72 -31.29
CA VAL A 415 -34.83 49.12 -31.54
C VAL A 415 -35.31 49.33 -32.98
N LEU A 416 -35.08 48.36 -33.87
CA LEU A 416 -35.48 48.38 -35.28
C LEU A 416 -36.76 47.57 -35.57
N PHE A 417 -37.42 47.03 -34.55
CA PHE A 417 -38.73 46.36 -34.66
C PHE A 417 -39.87 47.12 -33.97
#